data_AF-A0A2T2SY62-F1
#
_entry.id   AF-A0A2T2SY62-F1
#
_cell.length_a   1.000
_cell.length_b   1.000
_cell.length_c   1.000
_cell.angle_alpha   90.00
_cell.angle_beta   90.00
_cell.angle_gamma   90.00
#
_symmetry.space_group_name_H-M   'P 1'
#
loop_
_entity.id
_entity.type
_entity.pdbx_description
1 polymer ?
#
loop_
_entity_poly.entity_id
_entity_poly.type
_entity_poly.pdbx_seq_one_letter_code
_entity_poly.pdbx_strand_id
1 'polypeptide(L)'
;MSMLSSYQSHLKAFGIGVVLAALGVGAYMQFGPSSSEDLPPVTVYKSPSCNCCAEWITHMEEQGFPVEVKSRFNVKPVKKQVGLPSSLAACHTAVVDSYVVEGHVPAQEVK
;
A
#
# COMPACT_ATOMS: atom_id res chain seq x y z
N MET A 1 39.19 25.29 -44.73
CA MET A 1 38.53 23.97 -44.71
C MET A 1 38.33 23.36 -43.32
N SER A 2 39.06 23.79 -42.27
CA SER A 2 39.07 23.15 -40.94
C SER A 2 37.90 23.50 -40.02
N MET A 3 37.33 24.70 -40.13
CA MET A 3 36.19 25.17 -39.29
C MET A 3 34.89 24.38 -39.52
N LEU A 4 34.58 24.03 -40.78
CA LEU A 4 33.35 23.31 -41.15
C LEU A 4 33.36 21.84 -40.70
N SER A 5 34.52 21.20 -40.73
CA SER A 5 34.71 19.82 -40.28
C SER A 5 34.56 19.69 -38.76
N SER A 6 35.08 20.67 -38.00
CA SER A 6 34.87 20.75 -36.55
C SER A 6 33.39 20.92 -36.20
N TYR A 7 32.69 21.87 -36.84
CA TYR A 7 31.26 22.13 -36.58
C TYR A 7 30.37 20.90 -36.84
N GLN A 8 30.63 20.18 -37.94
CA GLN A 8 29.90 18.95 -38.29
C GLN A 8 30.15 17.80 -37.31
N SER A 9 31.32 17.78 -36.66
CA SER A 9 31.67 16.80 -35.64
C SER A 9 30.94 17.09 -34.32
N HIS A 10 30.83 18.37 -33.94
CA HIS A 10 30.07 18.81 -32.77
C HIS A 10 28.56 18.57 -32.92
N LEU A 11 27.99 18.83 -34.10
CA LEU A 11 26.57 18.55 -34.41
C LEU A 11 26.23 17.07 -34.30
N LYS A 12 27.10 16.17 -34.79
CA LYS A 12 26.91 14.72 -34.67
C LYS A 12 27.00 14.26 -33.21
N ALA A 13 27.98 14.75 -32.46
CA ALA A 13 28.13 14.42 -31.04
C ALA A 13 26.92 14.88 -30.21
N PHE A 14 26.40 16.09 -30.48
CA PHE A 14 25.20 16.61 -29.82
C PHE A 14 23.96 15.79 -30.19
N GLY A 15 23.77 15.45 -31.47
CA GLY A 15 22.65 14.62 -31.92
C GLY A 15 22.65 13.22 -31.28
N ILE A 16 23.81 12.58 -31.18
CA ILE A 16 23.96 11.28 -30.49
C ILE A 16 23.63 11.42 -29.00
N GLY A 17 24.09 12.50 -28.34
CA GLY A 17 23.78 12.77 -26.95
C GLY A 17 22.27 12.92 -26.69
N VAL A 18 21.55 13.63 -27.55
CA VAL A 18 20.09 13.80 -27.45
C VAL A 18 19.35 12.48 -27.65
N VAL A 19 19.76 11.66 -28.62
CA VAL A 19 19.15 10.34 -28.86
C VAL A 19 19.39 9.41 -27.67
N LEU A 20 20.61 9.37 -27.12
CA LEU A 20 20.91 8.56 -25.94
C LEU A 20 20.13 9.01 -24.71
N ALA A 21 19.98 10.32 -24.50
CA ALA A 21 19.16 10.85 -23.42
C ALA A 21 17.67 10.48 -23.59
N ALA A 22 17.12 10.61 -24.79
CA ALA A 22 15.73 10.25 -25.08
C ALA A 22 15.48 8.74 -24.88
N LEU A 23 16.40 7.88 -25.33
CA LEU A 23 16.33 6.44 -25.10
C LEU A 23 16.46 6.09 -23.61
N GLY A 24 17.34 6.75 -22.88
CA GLY A 24 17.49 6.56 -21.44
C GLY A 24 16.22 6.93 -20.66
N VAL A 25 15.59 8.06 -20.99
CA VAL A 25 14.32 8.48 -20.39
C VAL A 25 13.19 7.53 -20.75
N GLY A 26 13.08 7.12 -22.02
CA GLY A 26 12.08 6.15 -22.46
C GLY A 26 12.22 4.79 -21.75
N ALA A 27 13.45 4.30 -21.60
CA ALA A 27 13.72 3.07 -20.86
C ALA A 27 13.38 3.21 -19.37
N TYR A 28 13.69 4.35 -18.75
CA TYR A 28 13.33 4.62 -17.35
C TYR A 28 11.82 4.69 -17.12
N MET A 29 11.04 5.23 -18.07
CA MET A 29 9.57 5.24 -17.95
C MET A 29 8.95 3.86 -18.15
N GLN A 30 9.55 3.02 -19.00
CA GLN A 30 9.03 1.67 -19.30
C GLN A 30 9.41 0.62 -18.23
N PHE A 31 10.61 0.76 -17.65
CA PHE A 31 11.20 -0.25 -16.74
C PHE A 31 11.60 0.33 -15.39
N GLY A 32 11.23 1.58 -15.10
CA GLY A 32 11.41 2.18 -13.79
C GLY A 32 10.60 1.45 -12.71
N PRO A 33 10.97 1.63 -11.43
CA PRO A 33 10.22 1.04 -10.33
C PRO A 33 8.77 1.54 -10.37
N SER A 34 7.84 0.61 -10.54
CA SER A 34 6.41 0.87 -10.33
C SER A 34 6.18 0.89 -8.82
N SER A 35 5.67 2.00 -8.30
CA SER A 35 5.16 2.04 -6.92
C SER A 35 3.73 1.51 -6.93
N SER A 36 3.58 0.18 -6.91
CA SER A 36 2.35 -0.42 -6.41
C SER A 36 2.45 -0.41 -4.89
N GLU A 37 1.71 0.48 -4.23
CA GLU A 37 1.57 0.42 -2.77
C GLU A 37 0.67 -0.77 -2.45
N ASP A 38 1.28 -1.91 -2.13
CA ASP A 38 0.56 -3.03 -1.54
C ASP A 38 -0.05 -2.56 -0.21
N LEU A 39 -1.36 -2.74 -0.06
CA LEU A 39 -2.06 -2.36 1.17
C LEU A 39 -1.52 -3.14 2.38
N PRO A 40 -1.43 -2.53 3.57
CA PRO A 40 -0.87 -3.18 4.74
C PRO A 40 -1.74 -4.37 5.17
N PRO A 41 -1.14 -5.47 5.67
CA PRO A 41 -1.90 -6.60 6.17
C PRO A 41 -2.74 -6.23 7.39
N VAL A 42 -3.94 -6.81 7.45
CA VAL A 42 -4.93 -6.55 8.50
C VAL A 42 -5.25 -7.83 9.24
N THR A 43 -4.84 -7.96 10.50
CA THR A 43 -5.27 -9.08 11.34
C THR A 43 -6.52 -8.70 12.15
N VAL A 44 -7.64 -9.38 11.92
CA VAL A 44 -8.93 -9.09 12.58
C VAL A 44 -9.26 -10.14 13.63
N TYR A 45 -9.49 -9.68 14.86
CA TYR A 45 -9.95 -10.51 15.97
C TYR A 45 -11.44 -10.29 16.22
N LYS A 46 -12.25 -11.33 16.00
CA LYS A 46 -13.71 -11.28 16.18
C LYS A 46 -14.28 -12.53 16.85
N SER A 47 -15.51 -12.43 17.34
CA SER A 47 -16.32 -13.62 17.67
C SER A 47 -16.70 -14.39 16.39
N PRO A 48 -16.72 -15.74 16.40
CA PRO A 48 -17.25 -16.53 15.29
C PRO A 48 -18.68 -16.13 14.90
N SER A 49 -19.50 -15.76 15.89
CA SER A 49 -20.93 -15.45 15.73
C SER A 49 -21.25 -14.00 15.38
N CYS A 50 -20.26 -13.11 15.25
CA CYS A 50 -20.49 -11.72 14.89
C CYS A 50 -20.60 -11.55 13.37
N ASN A 51 -21.83 -11.38 12.85
CA ASN A 51 -22.08 -11.23 11.41
C ASN A 51 -21.62 -9.88 10.86
N CYS A 52 -21.91 -8.76 11.56
CA CYS A 52 -21.48 -7.43 11.11
C CYS A 52 -19.94 -7.29 11.05
N CYS A 53 -19.22 -8.02 11.91
CA CYS A 53 -17.77 -8.11 11.84
C CYS A 53 -17.30 -8.87 10.58
N ALA A 54 -18.06 -9.88 10.13
CA ALA A 54 -17.75 -10.59 8.89
C ALA A 54 -18.00 -9.71 7.66
N GLU A 55 -19.09 -8.94 7.66
CA GLU A 55 -19.37 -7.96 6.60
C GLU A 55 -18.28 -6.88 6.50
N TRP A 56 -17.80 -6.38 7.64
CA TRP A 56 -16.67 -5.44 7.64
C TRP A 56 -15.39 -6.06 7.07
N ILE A 57 -15.08 -7.31 7.42
CA ILE A 57 -13.95 -8.06 6.84
C ILE A 57 -14.10 -8.16 5.32
N THR A 58 -15.26 -8.59 4.83
CA THR A 58 -15.52 -8.68 3.39
C THR A 58 -15.34 -7.32 2.71
N HIS A 59 -15.81 -6.24 3.32
CA HIS A 59 -15.59 -4.90 2.78
C HIS A 59 -14.10 -4.54 2.70
N MET A 60 -13.29 -4.88 3.72
CA MET A 60 -11.84 -4.64 3.70
C MET A 60 -11.14 -5.46 2.60
N GLU A 61 -11.51 -6.72 2.43
CA GLU A 61 -11.00 -7.61 1.38
C GLU A 61 -11.36 -7.06 -0.03
N GLU A 62 -12.60 -6.61 -0.24
CA GLU A 62 -13.05 -5.97 -1.49
C GLU A 62 -12.28 -4.69 -1.81
N GLN A 63 -11.75 -4.01 -0.79
CA GLN A 63 -10.91 -2.82 -0.94
C GLN A 63 -9.43 -3.15 -1.18
N GLY A 64 -9.08 -4.44 -1.25
CA GLY A 64 -7.74 -4.93 -1.57
C GLY A 64 -6.84 -5.17 -0.37
N PHE A 65 -7.33 -5.01 0.86
CA PHE A 65 -6.52 -5.30 2.05
C PHE A 65 -6.25 -6.81 2.16
N PRO A 66 -5.01 -7.23 2.48
CA PRO A 66 -4.72 -8.61 2.84
C PRO A 66 -5.21 -8.89 4.27
N VAL A 67 -6.39 -9.51 4.41
CA VAL A 67 -7.03 -9.74 5.72
C VAL A 67 -6.75 -11.14 6.26
N GLU A 68 -6.29 -11.24 7.52
CA GLU A 68 -6.18 -12.47 8.30
C GLU A 68 -7.22 -12.47 9.43
N VAL A 69 -8.11 -13.47 9.46
CA VAL A 69 -9.17 -13.55 10.48
C VAL A 69 -8.80 -14.48 11.63
N LYS A 70 -8.69 -13.95 12.83
CA LYS A 70 -8.47 -14.70 14.09
C LYS A 70 -9.74 -14.76 14.93
N SER A 71 -10.53 -15.80 14.70
CA SER A 71 -11.75 -16.05 15.48
C SER A 71 -11.44 -16.41 16.94
N ARG A 72 -12.11 -15.75 17.90
CA ARG A 72 -11.98 -15.97 19.34
C ARG A 72 -13.34 -15.80 20.02
N PHE A 73 -13.73 -16.73 20.89
CA PHE A 73 -14.96 -16.59 21.69
C PHE A 73 -14.91 -15.41 22.66
N ASN A 74 -13.72 -14.99 23.09
CA ASN A 74 -13.51 -13.82 23.93
C ASN A 74 -12.40 -12.95 23.35
N VAL A 75 -12.78 -11.78 22.81
CA VAL A 75 -11.85 -10.80 22.23
C VAL A 75 -11.32 -9.79 23.26
N LYS A 76 -11.86 -9.76 24.49
CA LYS A 76 -11.43 -8.80 25.53
C LYS A 76 -9.94 -8.90 25.88
N PRO A 77 -9.31 -10.09 25.97
CA PRO A 77 -7.88 -10.19 26.22
C PRO A 77 -7.04 -9.55 25.12
N VAL A 78 -7.44 -9.71 23.86
CA VAL A 78 -6.75 -9.09 22.70
C VAL A 78 -6.80 -7.57 22.82
N LYS A 79 -7.98 -7.00 23.08
CA LYS A 79 -8.17 -5.55 23.29
C LYS A 79 -7.21 -5.00 24.34
N LYS A 80 -7.09 -5.70 25.48
CA LYS A 80 -6.16 -5.31 26.55
C LYS A 80 -4.70 -5.43 26.11
N GLN A 81 -4.34 -6.49 25.41
CA GLN A 81 -2.97 -6.74 24.94
C GLN A 81 -2.49 -5.65 23.98
N VAL A 82 -3.38 -5.14 23.11
CA VAL A 82 -3.07 -4.05 22.19
C VAL A 82 -3.22 -2.66 22.81
N GLY A 83 -3.43 -2.56 24.13
CA GLY A 83 -3.52 -1.30 24.85
C GLY A 83 -4.83 -0.52 24.62
N LEU A 84 -5.88 -1.16 24.11
CA LEU A 84 -7.14 -0.48 23.82
C LEU A 84 -7.85 -0.03 25.11
N PRO A 85 -8.17 1.27 25.27
CA PRO A 85 -9.00 1.75 26.35
C PRO A 85 -10.38 1.08 26.34
N SER A 86 -10.86 0.64 27.50
CA SER A 86 -12.13 -0.09 27.58
C SER A 86 -13.35 0.73 27.12
N SER A 87 -13.26 2.07 27.15
CA SER A 87 -14.31 2.97 26.67
C SER A 87 -14.46 2.99 25.14
N LEU A 88 -13.45 2.54 24.40
CA LEU A 88 -13.46 2.50 22.93
C LEU A 88 -13.85 1.11 22.39
N ALA A 89 -14.09 0.14 23.26
CA ALA A 89 -14.28 -1.25 22.86
C ALA A 89 -15.57 -1.48 22.05
N ALA A 90 -15.39 -2.04 20.85
CA ALA A 90 -16.41 -2.49 19.92
C ALA A 90 -16.38 -4.02 19.73
N CYS A 91 -17.13 -4.53 18.74
CA CYS A 91 -17.34 -5.97 18.51
C CYS A 91 -16.08 -6.73 18.02
N HIS A 92 -15.17 -6.06 17.31
CA HIS A 92 -13.93 -6.62 16.81
C HIS A 92 -12.77 -5.63 16.98
N THR A 93 -11.55 -6.13 16.87
CA THR A 93 -10.31 -5.33 16.89
C THR A 93 -9.45 -5.80 15.75
N ALA A 94 -8.97 -4.86 14.93
CA ALA A 94 -8.05 -5.12 13.85
C ALA A 94 -6.68 -4.51 14.16
N VAL A 95 -5.62 -5.23 13.82
CA VAL A 95 -4.25 -4.72 13.84
C VAL A 95 -3.82 -4.55 12.39
N VAL A 96 -3.49 -3.32 12.01
CA VAL A 96 -3.06 -2.95 10.66
C VAL A 96 -1.61 -2.53 10.79
N ASP A 97 -0.70 -3.36 10.30
CA ASP A 97 0.75 -3.19 10.52
C ASP A 97 1.10 -2.85 12.00
N SER A 98 1.39 -1.58 12.29
CA SER A 98 1.83 -1.09 13.59
C SER A 98 0.74 -0.39 14.42
N TYR A 99 -0.50 -0.30 13.93
CA TYR A 99 -1.59 0.39 14.62
C TYR A 99 -2.88 -0.45 14.75
N VAL A 100 -3.82 0.04 15.57
CA VAL A 100 -5.07 -0.66 15.91
C VAL A 100 -6.26 0.09 15.33
N VAL A 101 -7.17 -0.66 14.71
CA VAL A 101 -8.48 -0.21 14.25
C VAL A 101 -9.56 -0.90 15.08
N GLU A 102 -10.49 -0.12 15.61
CA GLU A 102 -11.52 -0.61 16.53
C GLU A 102 -12.92 -0.27 16.02
N GLY A 103 -13.74 -1.30 15.77
CA GLY A 103 -15.10 -1.13 15.27
C GLY A 103 -15.18 -0.90 13.75
N HIS A 104 -16.32 -0.39 13.28
CA HIS A 104 -16.65 -0.27 11.85
C HIS A 104 -16.03 0.98 11.21
N VAL A 105 -14.71 1.09 11.22
CA VAL A 105 -14.00 2.19 10.54
C VAL A 105 -14.02 1.95 9.03
N PRO A 106 -14.42 2.94 8.19
CA PRO A 106 -14.43 2.77 6.73
C PRO A 106 -13.03 2.47 6.18
N ALA A 107 -12.93 1.61 5.16
CA ALA A 107 -11.65 1.22 4.57
C ALA A 107 -10.81 2.42 4.07
N GLN A 108 -11.46 3.49 3.62
CA GLN A 108 -10.77 4.69 3.15
C GLN A 108 -10.00 5.43 4.25
N GLU A 109 -10.43 5.32 5.52
CA GLU A 109 -9.73 5.88 6.68
C GLU A 109 -8.61 4.95 7.20
N VAL A 110 -8.55 3.72 6.68
CA VAL A 110 -7.54 2.70 7.03
C VAL A 110 -6.40 2.66 5.99
N LYS A 111 -6.60 3.22 4.79
CA LYS A 111 -5.56 3.38 3.75
C LYS A 111 -4.60 4.50 4.13
#